data_AF-A2EAG7-F1
#
_entry.id   AF-A2EAG7-F1
#
_cell.length_a   1.000
_cell.length_b   1.000
_cell.length_c   1.000
_cell.angle_alpha   90.00
_cell.angle_beta   90.00
_cell.angle_gamma   90.00
#
_symmetry.space_group_name_H-M   'P 1'
#
loop_
_entity.id
_entity.type
_entity.pdbx_description
1 polymer ?
#
loop_
_entity_poly.entity_id
_entity_poly.type
_entity_poly.pdbx_seq_one_letter_code
_entity_poly.pdbx_strand_id
1 'polypeptide(L)'
;MIRYGLNDESIGILNVTQELNQYSFGYPCELTSFECTSYYVDLNPGSFLFEAWGSVGSKWFEELHPEVPPSIPGQGSYTSGILNISKKLRLYLFIGANSYFNNVKENLTQSLKGCASSDVRLKIGKSWDDQISLRSRIMVAGGGGGSE
;
A
#
# COMPACT_ATOMS: atom_id res chain seq x y z
N MET A 1 19.55 6.07 10.86
CA MET A 1 18.63 4.97 11.16
C MET A 1 17.28 5.57 11.51
N ILE A 2 16.22 5.17 10.81
CA ILE A 2 14.84 5.63 11.07
C ILE A 2 14.21 4.74 12.15
N ARG A 3 13.16 5.21 12.85
CA ARG A 3 12.34 4.37 13.74
C ARG A 3 11.03 4.05 13.04
N TYR A 4 10.60 2.80 13.07
CA TYR A 4 9.38 2.36 12.40
C TYR A 4 8.69 1.24 13.18
N GLY A 5 7.42 0.98 12.83
CA GLY A 5 6.61 -0.12 13.38
C GLY A 5 5.22 -0.14 12.73
N LEU A 6 4.34 -1.02 13.21
CA LEU A 6 2.94 -1.04 12.80
C LEU A 6 2.10 -0.13 13.70
N ASN A 7 1.03 0.47 13.18
CA ASN A 7 0.10 1.23 14.02
C ASN A 7 -0.82 0.33 14.86
N ASP A 8 -1.04 -0.89 14.38
CA ASP A 8 -1.76 -1.96 15.09
C ASP A 8 -1.02 -3.27 14.83
N GLU A 9 -0.31 -3.75 15.85
CA GLU A 9 0.47 -4.98 15.80
C GLU A 9 -0.40 -6.24 15.92
N SER A 10 -1.69 -6.11 16.26
CA SER A 10 -2.58 -7.27 16.43
C SER A 10 -3.14 -7.83 15.13
N ILE A 11 -3.12 -7.04 14.05
CA ILE A 11 -3.70 -7.38 12.73
C ILE A 11 -2.68 -7.34 11.58
N GLY A 12 -1.38 -7.26 11.90
CA GLY A 12 -0.32 -7.20 10.89
C GLY A 12 1.00 -7.78 11.35
N ILE A 13 1.87 -8.04 10.39
CA ILE A 13 3.22 -8.58 10.57
C ILE A 13 4.21 -7.53 10.05
N LEU A 14 5.28 -7.32 10.80
CA LEU A 14 6.32 -6.35 10.44
C LEU A 14 7.14 -6.86 9.24
N ASN A 15 6.66 -6.58 8.03
CA ASN A 15 7.30 -6.95 6.76
C ASN A 15 8.22 -5.82 6.26
N VAL A 16 9.43 -5.72 6.81
CA VAL A 16 10.41 -4.68 6.44
C VAL A 16 11.77 -5.31 6.21
N THR A 17 12.38 -5.03 5.06
CA THR A 17 13.79 -5.36 4.78
C THR A 17 14.64 -4.10 4.85
N GLN A 18 15.85 -4.24 5.38
CA GLN A 18 16.82 -3.15 5.47
C GLN A 18 18.12 -3.56 4.78
N GLU A 19 18.59 -2.72 3.87
CA GLU A 19 19.90 -2.82 3.25
C GLU A 19 20.59 -1.46 3.32
N LEU A 20 21.71 -1.38 4.06
CA LEU A 20 22.41 -0.12 4.31
C LEU A 20 21.47 0.98 4.87
N ASN A 21 21.24 2.04 4.08
CA ASN A 21 20.37 3.17 4.37
C ASN A 21 19.00 3.10 3.66
N GLN A 22 18.69 1.98 3.01
CA GLN A 22 17.40 1.71 2.36
C GLN A 22 16.51 0.83 3.25
N TYR A 23 15.22 1.18 3.27
CA TYR A 23 14.19 0.43 3.98
C TYR A 23 13.04 0.14 3.01
N SER A 24 12.73 -1.13 2.80
CA SER A 24 11.65 -1.56 1.92
C SER A 24 10.52 -2.13 2.76
N PHE A 25 9.33 -1.53 2.61
CA PHE A 25 8.12 -1.87 3.36
C PHE A 25 7.21 -2.70 2.47
N GLY A 26 7.01 -3.97 2.81
CA GLY A 26 6.07 -4.86 2.14
C GLY A 26 4.64 -4.66 2.63
N TYR A 27 3.69 -5.36 2.01
CA TYR A 27 2.33 -5.42 2.54
C TYR A 27 2.35 -6.11 3.93
N PRO A 28 1.76 -5.50 4.98
CA PRO A 28 1.90 -6.00 6.35
C PRO A 28 0.83 -7.02 6.76
N CYS A 29 -0.10 -7.41 5.90
CA CYS A 29 -1.27 -8.20 6.30
C CYS A 29 -1.47 -9.43 5.43
N GLU A 30 -2.36 -10.31 5.88
CA GLU A 30 -2.82 -11.43 5.08
C GLU A 30 -3.63 -10.95 3.88
N LEU A 31 -3.42 -11.55 2.70
CA LEU A 31 -4.06 -11.12 1.45
C LEU A 31 -5.59 -11.34 1.47
N THR A 32 -6.07 -12.29 2.27
CA THR A 32 -7.49 -12.63 2.44
C THR A 32 -8.19 -11.81 3.52
N SER A 33 -7.49 -10.92 4.22
CA SER A 33 -8.09 -10.05 5.23
C SER A 33 -8.79 -8.84 4.61
N PHE A 34 -9.96 -8.50 5.15
CA PHE A 34 -10.67 -7.25 4.83
C PHE A 34 -10.13 -6.04 5.61
N GLU A 35 -9.39 -6.30 6.69
CA GLU A 35 -8.77 -5.29 7.54
C GLU A 35 -7.24 -5.38 7.44
N CYS A 36 -6.58 -4.25 7.59
CA CYS A 36 -5.12 -4.19 7.59
C CYS A 36 -4.61 -2.98 8.38
N THR A 37 -3.35 -3.03 8.76
CA THR A 37 -2.65 -1.96 9.47
C THR A 37 -1.70 -1.20 8.54
N SER A 38 -1.35 0.03 8.94
CA SER A 38 -0.31 0.82 8.29
C SER A 38 0.97 0.80 9.11
N TYR A 39 2.09 1.13 8.48
CA TYR A 39 3.31 1.43 9.21
C TYR A 39 3.27 2.86 9.75
N TYR A 40 3.99 3.11 10.84
CA TYR A 40 4.49 4.45 11.15
C TYR A 40 6.00 4.49 10.92
N VAL A 41 6.50 5.66 10.51
CA VAL A 41 7.93 5.95 10.38
C VAL A 41 8.22 7.31 10.99
N ASP A 42 9.13 7.35 11.96
CA ASP A 42 9.68 8.56 12.56
C ASP A 42 10.99 8.93 11.87
N LEU A 43 10.99 10.12 11.25
CA LEU A 43 12.14 10.71 10.58
C LEU A 43 12.69 11.86 11.40
N ASN A 44 14.01 11.88 11.57
CA ASN A 44 14.74 13.06 12.04
C ASN A 44 14.97 14.04 10.88
N PRO A 45 15.37 15.30 11.15
CA PRO A 45 15.74 16.23 10.09
C PRO A 45 16.76 15.65 9.10
N GLY A 46 16.54 15.89 7.81
CA GLY A 46 17.33 15.32 6.72
C GLY A 46 16.55 15.26 5.40
N SER A 47 17.21 14.78 4.35
CA SER A 47 16.62 14.55 3.03
C SER A 47 16.49 13.06 2.77
N PHE A 48 15.29 12.63 2.38
CA PHE A 48 14.97 11.23 2.17
C PHE A 48 14.37 11.05 0.77
N LEU A 49 14.89 10.08 0.02
CA LEU A 49 14.21 9.59 -1.19
C LEU A 49 13.08 8.65 -0.76
N PHE A 50 11.87 8.95 -1.20
CA PHE A 50 10.72 8.07 -1.07
C PHE A 50 10.35 7.53 -2.45
N GLU A 51 10.04 6.24 -2.48
CA GLU A 51 9.57 5.52 -3.65
C GLU A 51 8.37 4.67 -3.23
N ALA A 52 7.35 4.61 -4.07
CA ALA A 52 6.17 3.80 -3.83
C ALA A 52 5.67 3.17 -5.13
N TRP A 53 5.18 1.94 -5.00
CA TRP A 53 4.56 1.16 -6.07
C TRP A 53 3.13 0.82 -5.68
N GLY A 54 2.20 1.06 -6.60
CA GLY A 54 0.86 0.53 -6.50
C GLY A 54 0.84 -0.94 -6.87
N SER A 55 -0.13 -1.68 -6.33
CA SER A 55 -0.22 -3.11 -6.60
C SER A 55 -0.78 -3.43 -7.99
N VAL A 56 -0.39 -4.59 -8.53
CA VAL A 56 -0.90 -5.13 -9.80
C VAL A 56 -2.38 -5.49 -9.67
N GLY A 57 -3.17 -5.14 -10.68
CA GLY A 57 -4.61 -5.47 -10.78
C GLY A 57 -4.89 -6.97 -10.79
N SER A 58 -6.15 -7.35 -10.58
CA SER A 58 -6.56 -8.75 -10.67
C SER A 58 -6.58 -9.24 -12.12
N LYS A 59 -6.19 -10.50 -12.31
CA LYS A 59 -6.29 -11.22 -13.59
C LYS A 59 -7.61 -11.97 -13.65
N TRP A 60 -8.09 -12.21 -14.86
CA TRP A 60 -9.13 -13.20 -15.12
C TRP A 60 -8.70 -14.58 -14.60
N PHE A 61 -9.60 -15.27 -13.90
CA PHE A 61 -9.31 -16.53 -13.21
C PHE A 61 -9.15 -17.68 -14.21
N GLU A 62 -7.89 -18.05 -14.45
CA GLU A 62 -7.46 -19.14 -15.33
C GLU A 62 -8.09 -20.50 -14.96
N GLU A 63 -8.43 -20.71 -13.69
CA GLU A 63 -8.99 -21.98 -13.18
C GLU A 63 -10.41 -22.28 -13.71
N LEU A 64 -11.17 -21.26 -14.10
CA LEU A 64 -12.52 -21.43 -14.67
C LEU A 64 -12.52 -21.63 -16.19
N HIS A 65 -11.46 -21.20 -16.90
CA HIS A 65 -11.36 -21.23 -18.35
C HIS A 65 -9.90 -21.45 -18.80
N PRO A 66 -9.34 -22.66 -18.59
CA PRO A 66 -7.95 -22.98 -18.93
C PRO A 66 -7.66 -22.89 -20.43
N GLU A 67 -8.69 -22.85 -21.28
CA GLU A 67 -8.59 -22.68 -22.73
C GLU A 67 -8.29 -21.23 -23.19
N VAL A 68 -8.41 -20.24 -22.29
CA VAL A 68 -8.22 -18.83 -22.62
C VAL A 68 -6.86 -18.35 -22.09
N PRO A 69 -6.03 -17.66 -22.90
CA PRO A 69 -4.78 -17.08 -22.42
C PRO A 69 -5.02 -16.15 -21.22
N PRO A 70 -4.16 -16.18 -20.19
CA PRO A 70 -4.34 -15.35 -19.02
C PRO A 70 -4.30 -13.87 -19.41
N SER A 71 -5.32 -13.14 -18.98
CA SER A 71 -5.41 -11.70 -19.19
C SER A 71 -4.25 -10.93 -18.55
N ILE A 72 -3.91 -9.78 -19.12
CA ILE A 72 -2.81 -8.93 -18.62
C ILE A 72 -3.43 -7.79 -17.79
N PRO A 73 -3.20 -7.75 -16.46
CA PRO A 73 -3.72 -6.70 -15.61
C PRO A 73 -2.82 -5.45 -15.67
N GLY A 74 -3.35 -4.31 -15.23
CA GLY A 74 -2.52 -3.13 -15.00
C GLY A 74 -1.48 -3.40 -13.91
N GLN A 75 -0.24 -2.98 -14.11
CA GLN A 75 0.88 -3.28 -13.19
C GLN A 75 0.88 -2.43 -11.90
N GLY A 76 0.07 -1.38 -11.84
CA GLY A 76 0.19 -0.34 -10.82
C GLY A 76 1.20 0.73 -11.22
N SER A 77 1.05 1.91 -10.63
CA SER A 77 1.92 3.06 -10.92
C SER A 77 3.12 3.09 -9.99
N TYR A 78 4.14 3.84 -10.39
CA TYR A 78 5.30 4.20 -9.57
C TYR A 78 5.30 5.71 -9.32
N THR A 79 5.66 6.11 -8.11
CA THR A 79 5.93 7.51 -7.77
C THR A 79 7.20 7.60 -6.93
N SER A 80 7.97 8.66 -7.12
CA SER A 80 9.11 8.96 -6.26
C SER A 80 9.27 10.46 -6.04
N GLY A 81 10.00 10.80 -4.99
CA GLY A 81 10.25 12.18 -4.62
C GLY A 81 11.20 12.29 -3.43
N ILE A 82 11.85 13.45 -3.33
CA ILE A 82 12.72 13.77 -2.21
C ILE A 82 11.94 14.59 -1.20
N LEU A 83 11.89 14.12 0.04
CA LEU A 83 11.27 14.82 1.15
C LEU A 83 12.34 15.44 2.05
N ASN A 84 12.31 16.76 2.16
CA ASN A 84 13.21 17.52 3.03
C ASN A 84 12.53 17.79 4.37
N ILE A 85 13.08 17.23 5.44
CA ILE A 85 12.55 17.29 6.80
C ILE A 85 13.37 18.29 7.62
N SER A 86 12.72 19.35 8.10
CA SER A 86 13.37 20.38 8.94
C SER A 86 13.21 20.13 10.44
N LYS A 87 12.21 19.33 10.83
CA LYS A 87 11.87 18.96 12.21
C LYS A 87 11.42 17.51 12.23
N LYS A 88 11.57 16.84 13.37
CA LYS A 88 11.13 15.44 13.52
C LYS A 88 9.68 15.28 13.01
N LEU A 89 9.48 14.34 12.08
CA LEU A 89 8.21 14.10 11.41
C LEU A 89 7.86 12.62 11.51
N ARG A 90 6.61 12.32 11.85
CA ARG A 90 6.04 10.99 11.70
C ARG A 90 5.24 10.91 10.41
N LEU A 91 5.48 9.87 9.63
CA LEU A 91 4.71 9.51 8.45
C LEU A 91 3.99 8.18 8.68
N TYR A 92 2.91 7.97 7.94
CA TYR A 92 2.16 6.73 7.93
C TYR A 92 2.20 6.13 6.51
N LEU A 93 2.64 4.89 6.40
CA LEU A 93 2.76 4.19 5.12
C LEU A 93 1.62 3.18 4.99
N PHE A 94 0.75 3.41 4.02
CA PHE A 94 -0.27 2.46 3.62
C PHE A 94 0.25 1.75 2.38
N ILE A 95 0.51 0.45 2.50
CA ILE A 95 1.01 -0.36 1.39
C ILE A 95 -0.18 -1.07 0.74
N GLY A 96 -0.33 -0.89 -0.58
CA GLY A 96 -1.37 -1.56 -1.35
C GLY A 96 -0.95 -2.97 -1.76
N ALA A 97 -1.91 -3.88 -1.85
CA ALA A 97 -1.73 -5.22 -2.39
C ALA A 97 -2.91 -5.62 -3.29
N ASN A 98 -2.73 -6.73 -4.01
CA ASN A 98 -3.84 -7.48 -4.60
C ASN A 98 -4.51 -8.32 -3.49
N SER A 99 -5.22 -7.62 -2.60
CA SER A 99 -5.92 -8.15 -1.43
C SER A 99 -7.37 -7.64 -1.39
N TYR A 100 -8.14 -8.04 -0.37
CA TYR A 100 -9.50 -7.51 -0.18
C TYR A 100 -9.54 -6.11 0.46
N PHE A 101 -8.60 -5.81 1.35
CA PHE A 101 -8.45 -4.51 1.99
C PHE A 101 -8.18 -3.38 0.98
N ASN A 102 -8.88 -2.25 1.12
CA ASN A 102 -8.74 -1.06 0.24
C ASN A 102 -8.89 -1.39 -1.26
N ASN A 103 -9.67 -2.43 -1.57
CA ASN A 103 -9.98 -2.88 -2.93
C ASN A 103 -11.45 -3.29 -3.05
N VAL A 104 -12.02 -3.94 -2.03
CA VAL A 104 -13.34 -4.55 -2.08
C VAL A 104 -14.28 -3.96 -1.03
N LYS A 105 -15.52 -3.62 -1.42
CA LYS A 105 -16.65 -3.66 -0.48
C LYS A 105 -17.12 -5.11 -0.40
N GLU A 106 -17.26 -5.64 0.81
CA GLU A 106 -17.51 -7.04 1.22
C GLU A 106 -18.45 -7.86 0.29
N ASN A 107 -19.39 -7.20 -0.40
CA ASN A 107 -20.41 -7.83 -1.25
C ASN A 107 -20.07 -7.96 -2.76
N LEU A 108 -18.84 -7.66 -3.20
CA LEU A 108 -18.45 -7.70 -4.63
C LEU A 108 -17.36 -8.75 -4.94
N THR A 109 -17.43 -9.94 -4.38
CA THR A 109 -16.37 -10.98 -4.51
C THR A 109 -16.17 -11.52 -5.94
N GLN A 110 -17.12 -11.33 -6.87
CA GLN A 110 -17.12 -11.96 -8.20
C GLN A 110 -16.73 -11.07 -9.40
N SER A 111 -16.43 -9.77 -9.24
CA SER A 111 -15.98 -8.94 -10.38
C SER A 111 -14.46 -8.94 -10.53
N LEU A 112 -13.96 -8.75 -11.76
CA LEU A 112 -12.57 -8.36 -12.01
C LEU A 112 -12.36 -6.97 -11.39
N LYS A 113 -11.23 -6.77 -10.70
CA LYS A 113 -11.03 -5.60 -9.84
C LYS A 113 -9.71 -4.93 -10.14
N GLY A 114 -9.70 -3.61 -9.95
CA GLY A 114 -8.45 -2.90 -9.71
C GLY A 114 -7.76 -3.41 -8.44
N CYS A 115 -6.66 -2.79 -8.07
CA CYS A 115 -5.94 -3.12 -6.84
C CYS A 115 -5.56 -1.88 -6.03
N ALA A 116 -5.11 -2.12 -4.79
CA ALA A 116 -4.94 -1.06 -3.82
C ALA A 116 -3.71 -0.17 -4.15
N SER A 117 -3.87 1.13 -3.90
CA SER A 117 -2.78 2.10 -3.96
C SER A 117 -1.87 1.98 -2.75
N SER A 118 -0.58 2.29 -2.93
CA SER A 118 0.33 2.60 -1.83
C SER A 118 0.42 4.11 -1.64
N ASP A 119 0.38 4.61 -0.40
CA ASP A 119 0.43 6.04 -0.14
C ASP A 119 1.16 6.40 1.17
N VAL A 120 1.67 7.63 1.21
CA VAL A 120 2.37 8.21 2.36
C VAL A 120 1.53 9.34 2.92
N ARG A 121 1.17 9.25 4.21
CA ARG A 121 0.25 10.18 4.88
C ARG A 121 0.90 10.90 6.05
N LEU A 122 0.47 12.14 6.30
CA LEU A 122 0.86 12.92 7.48
C LEU A 122 -0.03 12.65 8.70
N LYS A 123 -1.23 12.08 8.50
CA LYS A 123 -2.19 11.79 9.57
C LYS A 123 -2.70 10.36 9.48
N ILE A 124 -2.80 9.71 10.64
CA ILE A 124 -3.51 8.45 10.81
C ILE A 124 -5.01 8.73 11.00
N GLY A 125 -5.84 7.87 10.43
CA GLY A 125 -7.29 7.90 10.57
C GLY A 125 -7.80 6.76 11.46
N LYS A 126 -9.11 6.70 11.68
CA LYS A 126 -9.73 5.55 12.37
C LYS A 126 -9.82 4.31 11.47
N SER A 127 -9.90 4.52 10.17
CA SER A 127 -9.94 3.52 9.11
C SER A 127 -9.06 3.96 7.94
N TRP A 128 -8.82 3.04 6.98
CA TRP A 128 -7.99 3.33 5.81
C TRP A 128 -8.57 4.43 4.91
N ASP A 129 -9.90 4.57 4.89
CA ASP A 129 -10.67 5.52 4.08
C ASP A 129 -11.06 6.80 4.83
N ASP A 130 -10.52 7.01 6.04
CA ASP A 130 -10.74 8.22 6.82
C ASP A 130 -10.40 9.48 5.99
N GLN A 131 -11.36 10.40 5.87
CA GLN A 131 -11.23 11.56 5.00
C GLN A 131 -10.08 12.50 5.39
N ILE A 132 -9.80 12.64 6.69
CA ILE A 132 -8.71 13.50 7.18
C ILE A 132 -7.37 12.86 6.85
N SER A 133 -7.26 11.54 7.04
CA SER A 133 -6.09 10.76 6.66
C SER A 133 -5.86 10.83 5.14
N LEU A 134 -6.87 10.55 4.32
CA LEU A 134 -6.79 10.59 2.86
C LEU A 134 -6.40 11.97 2.31
N ARG A 135 -6.89 13.06 2.91
CA ARG A 135 -6.50 14.44 2.51
C ARG A 135 -5.08 14.81 2.94
N SER A 136 -4.46 14.02 3.81
CA SER A 136 -3.09 14.23 4.29
C SER A 136 -2.03 13.48 3.49
N ARG A 137 -2.42 12.82 2.39
CA ARG A 137 -1.50 12.13 1.47
C ARG A 137 -0.56 13.13 0.82
N ILE A 138 0.74 12.84 0.87
CA ILE A 138 1.80 13.62 0.23
C ILE A 138 2.43 12.89 -0.96
N MET A 139 2.18 11.59 -1.09
CA MET A 139 2.64 10.74 -2.19
C MET A 139 1.65 9.59 -2.37
N VAL A 140 1.31 9.25 -3.62
CA VAL A 140 0.38 8.17 -3.95
C VAL A 140 0.86 7.44 -5.19
N ALA A 141 1.00 6.12 -5.08
CA ALA A 141 1.14 5.20 -6.19
C ALA A 141 -0.21 4.47 -6.36
N GLY A 142 -0.99 4.86 -7.37
CA GLY A 142 -2.24 4.19 -7.72
C GLY A 142 -2.03 2.73 -8.12
N GLY A 143 -2.94 1.85 -7.70
CA GLY A 143 -2.95 0.45 -8.10
C GLY A 143 -3.38 0.26 -9.56
N GLY A 144 -3.09 -0.91 -10.10
CA GLY A 144 -3.43 -1.28 -11.47
C GLY A 144 -4.92 -1.58 -11.62
N GLY A 145 -5.46 -1.29 -12.81
CA GLY A 145 -6.79 -1.76 -13.19
C GLY A 145 -6.83 -3.28 -13.34
N GLY A 146 -7.99 -3.88 -13.06
CA GLY A 146 -8.22 -5.29 -13.38
C GLY A 146 -8.18 -5.50 -14.88
N SER A 147 -7.82 -6.71 -15.29
CA SER A 147 -7.99 -7.12 -16.67
C SER A 147 -9.47 -7.11 -17.06
N GLU A 148 -9.77 -6.74 -18.31
CA GLU A 148 -11.06 -6.97 -18.98
C GLU A 148 -10.97 -8.21 -19.87
#